data_AF-K4GHP1-F1
#
_entry.id   AF-K4GHP1-F1
#
_cell.length_a   1.000
_cell.length_b   1.000
_cell.length_c   1.000
_cell.angle_alpha   90.00
_cell.angle_beta   90.00
_cell.angle_gamma   90.00
#
_symmetry.space_group_name_H-M   'P 1'
#
loop_
_entity.id
_entity.type
_entity.pdbx_description
1 polymer ?
#
loop_
_entity_poly.entity_id
_entity_poly.type
_entity_poly.pdbx_seq_one_letter_code
_entity_poly.pdbx_strand_id
1 'polypeptide(L)'
;MTSQVRQNYHQECEAAINRQVNMELYASYTYLSMSYYFDRDDVALKNFAKFFKDQSHEEQEHAERLLKYQNQRGGRINLLDIKKADQNIWGNGLEAMQFALNLEKSVNQSLLDLHNLASTHNDPQLCNFLETHYLDEQVEAIKKLGDHISNLIRLGVPSNGMGEYLFDKLTLNESG
;
A
#
# COMPACT_ATOMS: atom_id res chain seq x y z
N MET A 1 24.16 -22.93 4.58
CA MET A 1 24.97 -22.30 5.65
C MET A 1 24.18 -21.14 6.22
N THR A 2 24.01 -21.09 7.53
CA THR A 2 23.34 -19.96 8.21
C THR A 2 24.20 -18.70 8.08
N SER A 3 23.56 -17.55 7.81
CA SER A 3 24.26 -16.27 7.69
C SER A 3 24.96 -15.91 9.01
N GLN A 4 26.17 -15.37 8.96
CA GLN A 4 26.96 -14.99 10.15
C GLN A 4 26.29 -13.92 11.02
N VAL A 5 25.41 -13.10 10.43
CA VAL A 5 24.68 -12.03 11.14
C VAL A 5 23.31 -12.48 11.65
N ARG A 6 22.89 -13.72 11.36
CA ARG A 6 21.56 -14.19 11.71
C ARG A 6 21.48 -14.49 13.21
N GLN A 7 20.63 -13.75 13.91
CA GLN A 7 20.37 -13.95 15.33
C GLN A 7 18.87 -13.74 15.61
N ASN A 8 18.26 -14.70 16.32
CA ASN A 8 16.85 -14.68 16.70
C ASN A 8 15.90 -14.35 15.54
N TYR A 9 16.14 -14.90 14.36
CA TYR A 9 15.35 -14.65 13.16
C TYR A 9 14.82 -15.96 12.61
N HIS A 10 13.55 -16.27 12.87
CA HIS A 10 12.95 -17.56 12.51
C HIS A 10 12.73 -17.66 10.99
N GLN A 11 12.79 -18.88 10.44
CA GLN A 11 12.63 -19.10 8.99
C GLN A 11 11.22 -18.74 8.50
N GLU A 12 10.21 -18.89 9.36
CA GLU A 12 8.84 -18.48 9.03
C GLU A 12 8.71 -16.96 8.93
N CYS A 13 9.38 -16.20 9.80
CA CYS A 13 9.42 -14.74 9.72
C CYS A 13 10.16 -14.28 8.45
N GLU A 14 11.26 -14.94 8.10
CA GLU A 14 11.98 -14.70 6.84
C GLU A 14 11.09 -14.93 5.61
N ALA A 15 10.38 -16.05 5.57
CA ALA A 15 9.45 -16.36 4.50
C ALA A 15 8.27 -15.37 4.45
N ALA A 16 7.77 -14.95 5.62
CA ALA A 16 6.68 -14.00 5.71
C ALA A 16 7.10 -12.59 5.27
N ILE A 17 8.32 -12.14 5.55
CA ILE A 17 8.88 -10.90 5.00
C ILE A 17 8.95 -10.96 3.47
N ASN A 18 9.39 -12.08 2.89
CA ASN A 18 9.39 -12.22 1.42
C ASN A 18 7.97 -12.14 0.82
N ARG A 19 6.96 -12.68 1.52
CA ARG A 19 5.55 -12.54 1.12
C ARG A 19 5.06 -11.09 1.25
N GLN A 20 5.41 -10.41 2.34
CA GLN A 20 5.03 -9.01 2.54
C GLN A 20 5.66 -8.11 1.48
N VAL A 21 6.95 -8.30 1.14
CA VAL A 21 7.60 -7.59 0.02
C VAL A 21 6.79 -7.72 -1.26
N ASN A 22 6.33 -8.94 -1.59
CA ASN A 22 5.53 -9.14 -2.79
C ASN A 22 4.15 -8.46 -2.70
N MET A 23 3.59 -8.34 -1.50
CA MET A 23 2.34 -7.63 -1.26
C MET A 23 2.49 -6.12 -1.45
N GLU A 24 3.55 -5.50 -0.94
CA GLU A 24 3.83 -4.08 -1.17
C GLU A 24 4.11 -3.79 -2.65
N LEU A 25 4.85 -4.67 -3.33
CA LEU A 25 5.08 -4.55 -4.77
C LEU A 25 3.79 -4.70 -5.59
N TYR A 26 2.88 -5.57 -5.15
CA TYR A 26 1.55 -5.70 -5.76
C TYR A 26 0.69 -4.44 -5.52
N ALA A 27 0.74 -3.87 -4.32
CA ALA A 27 0.04 -2.63 -4.00
C ALA A 27 0.57 -1.47 -4.85
N SER A 28 1.89 -1.31 -4.92
CA SER A 28 2.57 -0.35 -5.79
C SER A 28 2.13 -0.49 -7.26
N TYR A 29 2.12 -1.72 -7.79
CA TYR A 29 1.72 -1.96 -9.18
C TYR A 29 0.23 -1.69 -9.44
N THR A 30 -0.61 -1.93 -8.43
CA THR A 30 -2.05 -1.64 -8.49
C THR A 30 -2.30 -0.13 -8.49
N TYR A 31 -1.62 0.62 -7.63
CA TYR A 31 -1.69 2.08 -7.63
C TYR A 31 -1.16 2.69 -8.93
N LEU A 32 -0.12 2.10 -9.54
CA LEU A 32 0.36 2.50 -10.84
C LEU A 32 -0.73 2.35 -11.92
N SER A 33 -1.45 1.22 -11.90
CA SER A 33 -2.59 0.98 -12.80
C SER A 33 -3.70 2.03 -12.62
N MET A 34 -4.03 2.38 -11.38
CA MET A 34 -5.00 3.44 -11.08
C MET A 34 -4.53 4.80 -11.60
N SER A 35 -3.27 5.16 -11.36
CA SER A 35 -2.69 6.43 -11.80
C SER A 35 -2.86 6.64 -13.30
N TYR A 36 -2.43 5.67 -14.11
CA TYR A 36 -2.53 5.76 -15.57
C TYR A 36 -3.95 5.63 -16.11
N TYR A 37 -4.89 5.10 -15.32
CA TYR A 37 -6.31 5.16 -15.68
C TYR A 37 -6.85 6.60 -15.60
N PHE A 38 -6.54 7.32 -14.52
CA PHE A 38 -6.99 8.71 -14.36
C PHE A 38 -6.28 9.71 -15.27
N ASP A 39 -5.13 9.34 -15.85
CA ASP A 39 -4.37 10.13 -16.83
C ASP A 39 -4.89 10.01 -18.28
N ARG A 40 -5.82 9.08 -18.55
CA ARG A 40 -6.44 8.94 -19.88
C ARG A 40 -7.21 10.19 -20.27
N ASP A 41 -7.30 10.46 -21.58
CA ASP A 41 -8.03 11.61 -22.12
C ASP A 41 -9.54 11.55 -21.86
N ASP A 42 -10.10 10.35 -21.73
CA ASP A 42 -11.51 10.10 -21.46
C ASP A 42 -11.87 10.03 -19.95
N VAL A 43 -10.90 10.21 -19.06
CA VAL A 43 -11.09 10.35 -17.60
C VAL A 43 -10.57 11.71 -17.11
N ALA A 44 -9.33 12.06 -17.45
CA ALA A 44 -8.71 13.38 -17.34
C ALA A 44 -8.70 14.05 -15.95
N LEU A 45 -8.49 13.26 -14.89
CA LEU A 45 -8.40 13.74 -13.50
C LEU A 45 -6.95 13.71 -12.99
N LYS A 46 -6.22 14.78 -13.31
CA LYS A 46 -4.75 14.86 -13.12
C LYS A 46 -4.29 14.72 -11.67
N ASN A 47 -5.05 15.21 -10.70
CA ASN A 47 -4.65 15.15 -9.30
C ASN A 47 -4.98 13.78 -8.68
N PHE A 48 -6.02 13.09 -9.17
CA PHE A 48 -6.18 11.65 -8.90
C PHE A 48 -5.01 10.84 -9.48
N ALA A 49 -4.63 11.10 -10.73
CA ALA A 49 -3.50 10.41 -11.36
C ALA A 49 -2.20 10.63 -10.56
N LYS A 50 -1.93 11.89 -10.15
CA LYS A 50 -0.79 12.23 -9.28
C LYS A 50 -0.89 11.52 -7.93
N PHE A 51 -2.03 11.60 -7.25
CA PHE A 51 -2.22 10.98 -5.94
C PHE A 51 -1.87 9.49 -5.97
N PHE A 52 -2.45 8.72 -6.90
CA PHE A 52 -2.16 7.29 -6.98
C PHE A 52 -0.73 7.00 -7.46
N LYS A 53 -0.10 7.91 -8.21
CA LYS A 53 1.31 7.79 -8.56
C LYS A 53 2.21 7.92 -7.32
N ASP A 54 1.90 8.88 -6.45
CA ASP A 54 2.64 9.09 -5.22
C ASP A 54 2.46 7.89 -4.27
N GLN A 55 1.23 7.37 -4.12
CA GLN A 55 0.99 6.12 -3.37
C GLN A 55 1.76 4.92 -3.97
N SER A 56 1.83 4.82 -5.30
CA SER A 56 2.62 3.77 -5.96
C SER A 56 4.11 3.83 -5.59
N HIS A 57 4.68 5.04 -5.49
CA HIS A 57 6.06 5.23 -5.06
C HIS A 57 6.24 4.92 -3.56
N GLU A 58 5.33 5.38 -2.70
CA GLU A 58 5.36 5.08 -1.26
C GLU A 58 5.36 3.55 -1.00
N GLU A 59 4.51 2.78 -1.69
CA GLU A 59 4.50 1.32 -1.56
C GLU A 59 5.77 0.65 -2.09
N GLN A 60 6.42 1.25 -3.09
CA GLN A 60 7.73 0.78 -3.53
C GLN A 60 8.80 1.02 -2.45
N GLU A 61 8.75 2.16 -1.76
CA GLU A 61 9.64 2.44 -0.63
C GLU A 61 9.40 1.47 0.54
N HIS A 62 8.15 1.10 0.82
CA HIS A 62 7.79 0.06 1.80
C HIS A 62 8.44 -1.29 1.43
N ALA A 63 8.30 -1.73 0.17
CA ALA A 63 8.93 -2.95 -0.31
C ALA A 63 10.45 -2.93 -0.14
N GLU A 64 11.10 -1.83 -0.52
CA GLU A 64 12.54 -1.66 -0.39
C GLU A 64 13.01 -1.66 1.08
N ARG A 65 12.23 -1.07 1.98
CA ARG A 65 12.49 -1.06 3.42
C ARG A 65 12.46 -2.49 3.99
N LEU A 66 11.49 -3.32 3.59
CA LEU A 66 11.45 -4.75 3.94
C LEU A 66 12.64 -5.53 3.37
N LEU A 67 13.03 -5.28 2.11
CA LEU A 67 14.18 -5.93 1.48
C LEU A 67 15.49 -5.61 2.21
N LYS A 68 15.69 -4.34 2.58
CA LYS A 68 16.85 -3.90 3.38
C LYS A 68 16.85 -4.61 4.75
N TYR A 69 15.69 -4.65 5.40
CA TYR A 69 15.52 -5.32 6.69
C TYR A 69 15.80 -6.84 6.62
N GLN A 70 15.30 -7.53 5.60
CA GLN A 70 15.57 -8.94 5.33
C GLN A 70 17.07 -9.23 5.30
N ASN A 71 17.84 -8.42 4.57
CA ASN A 71 19.29 -8.53 4.50
C ASN A 71 19.97 -8.20 5.84
N GLN A 72 19.49 -7.18 6.57
CA GLN A 72 20.02 -6.79 7.87
C GLN A 72 19.92 -7.94 8.89
N ARG A 73 18.82 -8.70 8.89
CA ARG A 73 18.61 -9.86 9.78
C ARG A 73 19.30 -11.14 9.30
N GLY A 74 20.02 -11.08 8.17
CA GLY A 74 20.71 -12.23 7.59
C GLY A 74 19.78 -13.22 6.88
N GLY A 75 18.57 -12.81 6.53
CA GLY A 75 17.65 -13.56 5.67
C GLY A 75 18.09 -13.56 4.20
N ARG A 76 17.33 -14.26 3.36
CA ARG A 76 17.51 -14.34 1.92
C ARG A 76 16.24 -13.89 1.22
N ILE A 77 16.42 -12.93 0.34
CA ILE A 77 15.35 -12.41 -0.51
C ILE A 77 15.06 -13.47 -1.58
N ASN A 78 13.80 -13.89 -1.62
CA ASN A 78 13.25 -14.72 -2.69
C ASN A 78 12.10 -13.94 -3.33
N LEU A 79 12.40 -13.19 -4.40
CA LEU A 79 11.38 -12.44 -5.14
C LEU A 79 10.41 -13.39 -5.83
N LEU A 80 9.14 -13.00 -5.86
CA LEU A 80 8.06 -13.73 -6.50
C LEU A 80 7.49 -12.92 -7.66
N ASP A 81 6.62 -13.55 -8.45
CA ASP A 81 5.90 -12.86 -9.51
C ASP A 81 4.93 -11.83 -8.92
N ILE A 82 5.04 -10.59 -9.39
CA ILE A 82 4.06 -9.55 -9.09
C ILE A 82 2.86 -9.77 -10.00
N LYS A 83 1.73 -10.16 -9.41
CA LYS A 83 0.49 -10.34 -10.17
C LYS A 83 0.02 -8.99 -10.72
N LYS A 84 -0.61 -9.03 -11.89
CA LYS A 84 -1.38 -7.88 -12.38
C LYS A 84 -2.51 -7.54 -11.41
N ALA A 85 -2.91 -6.28 -11.38
CA ALA A 85 -4.12 -5.85 -10.70
C ALA A 85 -5.34 -6.65 -11.21
N ASP A 86 -6.31 -6.88 -10.33
CA ASP A 86 -7.51 -7.66 -10.64
C ASP A 86 -8.40 -7.00 -11.72
N GLN A 87 -8.25 -5.69 -11.92
CA GLN A 87 -8.99 -4.91 -12.90
C GLN A 87 -8.12 -3.85 -13.59
N ASN A 88 -8.53 -3.49 -14.82
CA ASN A 88 -7.87 -2.46 -15.65
C ASN A 88 -8.76 -1.23 -15.86
N ILE A 89 -9.99 -1.26 -15.35
CA ILE A 89 -10.97 -0.17 -15.41
C ILE A 89 -11.34 0.12 -13.95
N TRP A 90 -11.13 1.36 -13.51
CA TRP A 90 -11.29 1.77 -12.12
C TRP A 90 -12.55 2.61 -11.88
N GLY A 91 -13.37 2.81 -12.91
CA GLY A 91 -14.64 3.51 -12.83
C GLY A 91 -14.44 5.00 -12.58
N ASN A 92 -14.87 5.46 -11.41
CA ASN A 92 -14.72 6.84 -10.96
C ASN A 92 -13.85 6.90 -9.68
N GLY A 93 -13.51 8.10 -9.26
CA GLY A 93 -12.67 8.38 -8.09
C GLY A 93 -13.21 7.76 -6.80
N LEU A 94 -14.53 7.63 -6.64
CA LEU A 94 -15.10 6.98 -5.46
C LEU A 94 -14.84 5.47 -5.48
N GLU A 95 -15.05 4.81 -6.61
CA GLU A 95 -14.77 3.38 -6.77
C GLU A 95 -13.28 3.07 -6.61
N ALA A 96 -12.40 3.89 -7.22
CA ALA A 96 -10.97 3.75 -7.08
C ALA A 96 -10.50 3.93 -5.62
N MET A 97 -11.00 4.94 -4.90
CA MET A 97 -10.67 5.16 -3.49
C MET A 97 -11.19 4.03 -2.59
N GLN A 98 -12.37 3.47 -2.88
CA GLN A 98 -12.89 2.31 -2.14
C GLN A 98 -12.04 1.06 -2.37
N PHE A 99 -11.58 0.84 -3.60
CA PHE A 99 -10.64 -0.24 -3.88
C PHE A 99 -9.33 -0.04 -3.12
N ALA A 100 -8.74 1.15 -3.20
CA ALA A 100 -7.53 1.51 -2.47
C ALA A 100 -7.69 1.26 -0.96
N LEU A 101 -8.81 1.68 -0.36
CA LEU A 101 -9.09 1.42 1.05
C LEU A 101 -9.10 -0.08 1.40
N ASN A 102 -9.65 -0.93 0.53
CA ASN A 102 -9.68 -2.37 0.76
C ASN A 102 -8.30 -3.02 0.55
N LEU A 103 -7.51 -2.50 -0.39
CA LEU A 103 -6.13 -2.89 -0.60
C LEU A 103 -5.30 -2.58 0.66
N GLU A 104 -5.36 -1.34 1.16
CA GLU A 104 -4.66 -0.94 2.39
C GLU A 104 -5.05 -1.77 3.61
N LYS A 105 -6.35 -2.05 3.79
CA LYS A 105 -6.81 -2.92 4.87
C LYS A 105 -6.26 -4.34 4.75
N SER A 106 -6.09 -4.84 3.52
CA SER A 106 -5.53 -6.15 3.27
C SER A 106 -4.03 -6.18 3.57
N VAL A 107 -3.30 -5.15 3.15
CA VAL A 107 -1.86 -4.95 3.47
C VAL A 107 -1.67 -4.88 4.98
N ASN A 108 -2.46 -4.05 5.66
CA ASN A 108 -2.43 -3.92 7.12
C ASN A 108 -2.74 -5.25 7.84
N GLN A 109 -3.73 -6.02 7.37
CA GLN A 109 -4.01 -7.34 7.95
C GLN A 109 -2.81 -8.28 7.82
N SER A 110 -2.12 -8.29 6.68
CA SER A 110 -0.90 -9.08 6.49
C SER A 110 0.24 -8.63 7.41
N LEU A 111 0.37 -7.32 7.66
CA LEU A 111 1.33 -6.77 8.63
C LEU A 111 1.01 -7.18 10.07
N LEU A 112 -0.26 -7.17 10.46
CA LEU A 112 -0.71 -7.65 11.78
C LEU A 112 -0.44 -9.15 11.95
N ASP A 113 -0.70 -9.95 10.92
CA ASP A 113 -0.40 -11.39 10.95
C ASP A 113 1.11 -11.65 11.05
N LEU A 114 1.92 -10.86 10.34
CA LEU A 114 3.39 -10.91 10.43
C LEU A 114 3.90 -10.49 11.80
N HIS A 115 3.31 -9.46 12.41
CA HIS A 115 3.64 -9.01 13.77
C HIS A 115 3.30 -10.08 14.81
N ASN A 116 2.13 -10.71 14.68
CA ASN A 116 1.74 -11.83 15.55
C ASN A 116 2.69 -13.04 15.39
N LEU A 117 3.10 -13.35 14.16
CA LEU A 117 4.09 -14.39 13.90
C LEU A 117 5.45 -14.07 14.55
N ALA A 118 5.91 -12.83 14.44
CA ALA A 118 7.13 -12.36 15.10
C ALA A 118 7.03 -12.49 16.62
N SER A 119 5.89 -12.12 17.20
CA SER A 119 5.60 -12.24 18.62
C SER A 119 5.59 -13.70 19.09
N THR A 120 5.00 -14.60 18.31
CA THR A 120 4.99 -16.06 18.58
C THR A 120 6.40 -16.64 18.62
N HIS A 121 7.28 -16.17 17.73
CA HIS A 121 8.69 -16.56 17.69
C HIS A 121 9.59 -15.76 18.63
N ASN A 122 9.03 -14.89 19.48
CA ASN A 122 9.76 -14.03 20.41
C ASN A 122 10.83 -13.18 19.69
N ASP A 123 10.50 -12.58 18.55
CA ASP A 123 11.35 -11.63 17.82
C ASP A 123 10.91 -10.17 18.09
N PRO A 124 11.30 -9.57 19.22
CA PRO A 124 10.89 -8.21 19.58
C PRO A 124 11.43 -7.16 18.60
N GLN A 125 12.53 -7.46 17.91
CA GLN A 125 13.12 -6.51 16.96
C GLN A 125 12.30 -6.43 15.68
N LEU A 126 11.74 -7.56 15.21
CA LEU A 126 10.79 -7.55 14.10
C LEU A 126 9.47 -6.89 14.51
N CYS A 127 8.93 -7.18 15.71
CA CYS A 127 7.73 -6.48 16.20
C CYS A 127 7.92 -4.96 16.19
N ASN A 128 9.01 -4.48 16.79
CA ASN A 128 9.29 -3.04 16.84
C ASN A 128 9.52 -2.43 15.44
N PHE A 129 10.17 -3.14 14.53
CA PHE A 129 10.36 -2.68 13.16
C PHE A 129 9.02 -2.48 12.44
N LEU A 130 8.07 -3.41 12.60
CA LEU A 130 6.73 -3.30 11.99
C LEU A 130 5.90 -2.19 12.62
N GLU A 131 5.94 -2.05 13.95
CA GLU A 131 5.27 -0.97 14.68
C GLU A 131 5.78 0.41 14.22
N THR A 132 7.10 0.58 14.18
CA THR A 132 7.74 1.88 13.91
C THR A 132 7.57 2.35 12.47
N HIS A 133 7.52 1.42 11.52
CA HIS A 133 7.64 1.76 10.10
C HIS A 133 6.44 1.35 9.25
N TYR A 134 5.40 0.72 9.79
CA TYR A 134 4.28 0.26 8.96
C TYR A 134 2.94 0.43 9.66
N LEU A 135 2.79 -0.05 10.89
CA LEU A 135 1.46 -0.11 11.53
C LEU A 135 0.83 1.28 11.72
N ASP A 136 1.62 2.27 12.12
CA ASP A 136 1.13 3.65 12.24
C ASP A 136 0.83 4.27 10.86
N GLU A 137 1.71 4.07 9.87
CA GLU A 137 1.54 4.54 8.49
C GLU A 137 0.26 3.97 7.85
N GLN A 138 -0.02 2.67 8.03
CA GLN A 138 -1.25 2.05 7.53
C GLN A 138 -2.52 2.65 8.16
N VAL A 139 -2.50 2.94 9.46
CA VAL A 139 -3.67 3.54 10.14
C VAL A 139 -3.95 4.93 9.58
N GLU A 140 -2.90 5.73 9.36
CA GLU A 140 -3.01 7.05 8.74
C GLU A 140 -3.52 6.98 7.29
N ALA A 141 -2.98 6.06 6.48
CA ALA A 141 -3.41 5.84 5.10
C ALA A 141 -4.88 5.41 5.01
N ILE A 142 -5.29 4.43 5.81
CA ILE A 142 -6.68 3.96 5.91
C ILE A 142 -7.62 5.09 6.32
N LYS A 143 -7.22 5.92 7.28
CA LYS A 143 -8.00 7.08 7.72
C LYS A 143 -8.15 8.11 6.61
N LYS A 144 -7.06 8.45 5.92
CA LYS A 144 -7.04 9.42 4.81
C LYS A 144 -7.95 8.97 3.66
N LEU A 145 -7.87 7.70 3.26
CA LEU A 145 -8.75 7.13 2.23
C LEU A 145 -10.23 7.14 2.66
N GLY A 146 -10.52 6.82 3.93
CA GLY A 146 -11.87 6.91 4.49
C GLY A 146 -12.46 8.33 4.45
N ASP A 147 -11.63 9.35 4.71
CA ASP A 147 -12.02 10.76 4.61
C ASP A 147 -12.29 11.17 3.17
N HIS A 148 -11.46 10.73 2.23
CA HIS A 148 -11.64 10.97 0.80
C HIS A 148 -12.96 10.37 0.28
N ILE A 149 -13.24 9.10 0.62
CA ILE A 149 -14.51 8.43 0.29
C ILE A 149 -15.70 9.20 0.85
N SER A 150 -15.64 9.60 2.12
CA SER A 150 -16.74 10.32 2.78
C SER A 150 -17.03 11.66 2.10
N ASN A 151 -16.00 12.38 1.65
CA ASN A 151 -16.15 13.64 0.93
C ASN A 151 -16.68 13.44 -0.49
N LEU A 152 -16.20 12.43 -1.23
CA LEU A 152 -16.72 12.09 -2.55
C LEU A 152 -18.22 11.74 -2.52
N ILE A 153 -18.65 10.97 -1.52
CA ILE A 153 -20.08 10.68 -1.29
C ILE A 153 -20.85 11.98 -0.99
N ARG A 154 -20.32 12.86 -0.14
CA ARG A 154 -20.96 14.15 0.19
C ARG A 154 -21.09 15.06 -1.02
N LEU A 155 -20.16 14.98 -1.98
CA LEU A 155 -20.19 15.70 -3.24
C LEU A 155 -21.12 15.06 -4.29
N GLY A 156 -21.74 13.92 -3.98
CA GLY A 156 -22.74 13.26 -4.82
C GLY A 156 -22.16 12.33 -5.89
N VAL A 157 -20.91 11.91 -5.78
CA VAL A 157 -20.29 10.91 -6.68
C VAL A 157 -20.92 9.53 -6.42
N PRO A 158 -21.22 8.71 -7.45
CA PRO A 158 -20.88 8.88 -8.88
C PRO A 158 -21.90 9.67 -9.71
N SER A 159 -23.08 10.00 -9.15
CA SER A 159 -24.16 10.65 -9.90
C SER A 159 -23.86 12.10 -10.32
N ASN A 160 -22.91 12.76 -9.65
CA ASN A 160 -22.53 14.14 -9.88
C ASN A 160 -21.07 14.27 -10.32
N GLY A 161 -20.81 14.30 -11.63
CA GLY A 161 -19.46 14.45 -12.19
C GLY A 161 -18.75 15.76 -11.78
N MET A 162 -19.50 16.82 -11.46
CA MET A 162 -18.90 18.05 -10.92
C MET A 162 -18.28 17.81 -9.54
N GLY A 163 -18.86 16.91 -8.74
CA GLY A 163 -18.34 16.55 -7.42
C GLY A 163 -16.94 15.95 -7.50
N GLU A 164 -16.72 15.05 -8.45
CA GLU A 164 -15.43 14.41 -8.68
C GLU A 164 -14.38 15.41 -9.18
N TYR A 165 -14.76 16.30 -10.11
CA TYR A 165 -13.89 17.37 -10.58
C TYR A 165 -13.49 18.36 -9.47
N LEU A 166 -14.44 18.77 -8.63
CA LEU A 166 -14.15 19.65 -7.50
C LEU A 166 -13.23 18.98 -6.47
N PHE A 167 -13.43 17.68 -6.21
CA PHE A 167 -12.56 16.91 -5.33
C PHE A 167 -11.12 16.83 -5.86
N ASP A 168 -10.96 16.55 -7.16
CA ASP A 168 -9.65 16.58 -7.85
C ASP A 168 -8.94 17.92 -7.65
N LYS A 169 -9.65 19.04 -7.82
CA LYS A 169 -9.06 20.39 -7.74
C LYS A 169 -8.83 20.93 -6.35
N LEU A 170 -9.71 20.62 -5.40
CA LEU A 170 -9.72 21.28 -4.09
C LEU A 170 -9.18 20.40 -2.97
N THR A 171 -9.21 19.07 -3.11
CA THR A 171 -8.73 18.14 -2.08
C THR A 171 -7.40 17.50 -2.46
N LEU A 172 -7.30 16.95 -3.68
CA LEU A 172 -6.08 16.25 -4.10
C LEU A 172 -4.96 17.18 -4.57
N ASN A 173 -5.27 18.44 -4.87
CA ASN A 173 -4.27 19.45 -5.24
C ASN A 173 -3.40 19.90 -4.05
N GLU A 174 -3.94 19.84 -2.82
CA GLU A 174 -3.22 20.26 -1.60
C GLU A 174 -2.29 19.16 -1.04
N SER A 175 -2.26 17.99 -1.68
CA SER A 175 -1.41 16.85 -1.29
C SER A 175 0.01 16.93 -1.90
N GLY A 176 0.55 18.14 -2.09
CA GLY A 176 1.85 18.40 -2.70
C GLY A 176 2.75 19.26 -1.82
#